data_AF-A0A3D2CCG4-F1
#
_entry.id   AF-A0A3D2CCG4-F1
#
_cell.length_a   1.000
_cell.length_b   1.000
_cell.length_c   1.000
_cell.angle_alpha   90.00
_cell.angle_beta   90.00
_cell.angle_gamma   90.00
#
_symmetry.space_group_name_H-M   'P 1'
#
loop_
_entity.id
_entity.type
_entity.pdbx_description
1 polymer ?
#
loop_
_entity_poly.entity_id
_entity_poly.type
_entity_poly.pdbx_seq_one_letter_code
_entity_poly.pdbx_strand_id
1 'polypeptide(L)'
;VYNGVASDDDFLLDPAINRAMFEFQVRGGVLVVSDWGYDLVESLWPEKIAFLDEDDGPDAAQAGLDDSVTAVITDPALSANANSEVLDLQFDYSHWTVMKAVSSDVNVHLVGDVTYRDRSGQGAQTLQEVPLLVSFPAEQGRVIVSSFAWKAQNPGVTDVLLATLLAEMQVEVVADQTAEETE
;
A
#
# COMPACT_ATOMS: atom_id res chain seq x y z
N VAL A 1 2.56 9.78 23.27
CA VAL A 1 3.81 10.01 22.51
C VAL A 1 4.06 8.73 21.77
N TYR A 2 3.72 8.80 20.49
CA TYR A 2 3.33 7.74 19.59
C TYR A 2 4.55 7.41 18.73
N ASN A 3 4.82 6.11 18.53
CA ASN A 3 5.95 5.50 17.81
C ASN A 3 7.02 6.52 17.35
N GLY A 4 8.03 6.76 18.19
CA GLY A 4 9.02 7.80 17.95
C GLY A 4 9.95 7.46 16.79
N VAL A 5 9.54 7.81 15.57
CA VAL A 5 10.34 7.71 14.34
C VAL A 5 10.38 9.04 13.58
N ALA A 6 10.37 10.18 14.27
CA ALA A 6 10.54 11.50 13.65
C ALA A 6 11.83 11.64 12.78
N SER A 7 12.78 10.71 12.92
CA SER A 7 13.96 10.61 12.04
C SER A 7 13.68 9.98 10.68
N ASP A 8 12.58 9.24 10.53
CA ASP A 8 12.26 8.55 9.30
C ASP A 8 11.66 9.55 8.30
N ASP A 9 10.88 10.53 8.75
CA ASP A 9 10.40 11.63 7.92
C ASP A 9 11.51 12.46 7.26
N ASP A 10 12.75 12.40 7.78
CA ASP A 10 13.89 13.10 7.18
C ASP A 10 14.11 12.67 5.72
N PHE A 11 13.73 11.43 5.33
CA PHE A 11 13.83 11.01 3.92
C PHE A 11 12.80 11.73 3.03
N LEU A 12 11.63 12.13 3.56
CA LEU A 12 10.61 12.87 2.82
C LEU A 12 11.09 14.29 2.48
N LEU A 13 12.00 14.81 3.30
CA LEU A 13 12.58 16.15 3.13
C LEU A 13 13.88 16.13 2.31
N ASP A 14 14.44 14.95 2.02
CA ASP A 14 15.67 14.83 1.23
C ASP A 14 15.37 14.95 -0.28
N PRO A 15 15.82 16.04 -0.95
CA PRO A 15 15.61 16.20 -2.39
C PRO A 15 16.27 15.10 -3.23
N ALA A 16 17.25 14.36 -2.70
CA ALA A 16 17.84 13.21 -3.39
C ALA A 16 16.87 12.04 -3.54
N ILE A 17 15.94 11.85 -2.60
CA ILE A 17 14.91 10.80 -2.67
C ILE A 17 13.94 11.09 -3.81
N ASN A 18 13.42 12.31 -3.89
CA ASN A 18 12.51 12.72 -4.97
C ASN A 18 13.16 12.53 -6.34
N ARG A 19 14.43 12.90 -6.47
CA ARG A 19 15.19 12.68 -7.71
C ARG A 19 15.35 11.19 -8.02
N ALA A 20 15.73 10.38 -7.05
CA ALA A 20 15.90 8.94 -7.24
C ALA A 20 14.58 8.26 -7.65
N MET A 21 13.46 8.62 -7.03
CA MET A 21 12.14 8.09 -7.35
C MET A 21 11.69 8.52 -8.74
N PHE A 22 11.84 9.80 -9.09
CA PHE A 22 11.57 10.27 -10.45
C PHE A 22 12.40 9.52 -11.49
N GLU A 23 13.71 9.38 -11.27
CA GLU A 23 14.59 8.66 -12.20
C GLU A 23 14.25 7.16 -12.30
N PHE A 24 13.81 6.53 -11.21
CA PHE A 24 13.32 5.15 -11.20
C PHE A 24 12.04 5.00 -12.06
N GLN A 25 11.09 5.92 -11.89
CA GLN A 25 9.81 5.89 -12.61
C GLN A 25 9.96 6.23 -14.11
N VAL A 26 10.82 7.18 -14.47
CA VAL A 26 11.11 7.49 -15.88
C VAL A 26 11.77 6.32 -16.60
N ARG A 27 12.43 5.40 -15.89
CA ARG A 27 12.97 4.16 -16.45
C ARG A 27 11.94 3.01 -16.52
N GLY A 28 10.68 3.28 -16.21
CA GLY A 28 9.62 2.27 -16.20
C GLY A 28 9.61 1.38 -14.95
N GLY A 29 10.18 1.85 -13.84
CA GLY A 29 10.15 1.14 -12.58
C GLY A 29 8.72 0.90 -12.07
N VAL A 30 8.52 -0.18 -11.31
CA VAL A 30 7.28 -0.43 -10.58
C VAL A 30 7.57 -0.32 -9.10
N LEU A 31 6.95 0.65 -8.44
CA LEU A 31 7.08 0.91 -7.02
C LEU A 31 5.92 0.22 -6.29
N VAL A 32 6.24 -0.72 -5.40
CA VAL A 32 5.25 -1.38 -4.53
C VAL A 32 5.45 -0.88 -3.11
N VAL A 33 4.44 -0.21 -2.57
CA VAL A 33 4.45 0.43 -1.25
C VAL A 33 3.31 -0.14 -0.42
N SER A 34 3.54 -0.29 0.88
CA SER A 34 2.54 -0.78 1.81
C SER A 34 2.52 0.04 3.08
N ASP A 35 1.33 0.17 3.64
CA ASP A 35 1.10 0.62 5.01
C ASP A 35 1.84 1.95 5.29
N TRP A 36 2.70 2.02 6.31
CA TRP A 36 3.42 3.24 6.71
C TRP A 36 4.32 3.84 5.62
N GLY A 37 4.61 3.11 4.54
CA GLY A 37 5.28 3.69 3.38
C GLY A 37 4.44 4.76 2.65
N TYR A 38 3.19 4.97 3.04
CA TYR A 38 2.29 5.92 2.39
C TYR A 38 2.78 7.38 2.43
N ASP A 39 3.52 7.80 3.45
CA ASP A 39 4.01 9.18 3.51
C ASP A 39 4.92 9.50 2.31
N LEU A 40 5.65 8.51 1.78
CA LEU A 40 6.39 8.65 0.53
C LEU A 40 5.45 8.86 -0.66
N VAL A 41 4.35 8.11 -0.72
CA VAL A 41 3.35 8.24 -1.79
C VAL A 41 2.68 9.61 -1.73
N GLU A 42 2.29 10.05 -0.54
CA GLU A 42 1.66 11.35 -0.30
C GLU A 42 2.60 12.51 -0.68
N SER A 43 3.89 12.41 -0.33
CA SER A 43 4.85 13.46 -0.68
C SER A 43 5.12 13.59 -2.18
N LEU A 44 5.04 12.48 -2.94
CA LEU A 44 5.36 12.44 -4.37
C LEU A 44 4.14 12.64 -5.27
N TRP A 45 2.98 12.16 -4.84
CA TRP A 45 1.74 12.13 -5.61
C TRP A 45 0.51 12.47 -4.74
N PRO A 46 0.50 13.65 -4.08
CA PRO A 46 -0.54 14.04 -3.11
C PRO A 46 -1.95 14.10 -3.73
N GLU A 47 -2.07 14.20 -5.06
CA GLU A 47 -3.36 14.26 -5.74
C GLU A 47 -3.98 12.90 -6.05
N LYS A 48 -3.28 11.78 -5.81
CA LYS A 48 -3.72 10.44 -6.23
C LYS A 48 -4.60 9.74 -5.20
N ILE A 49 -4.18 9.78 -3.94
CA ILE A 49 -4.84 9.05 -2.86
C ILE A 49 -5.13 10.07 -1.78
N ALA A 50 -6.39 10.18 -1.38
CA ALA A 50 -6.75 10.92 -0.19
C ALA A 50 -6.63 9.96 0.99
N PHE A 51 -5.59 10.12 1.79
CA PHE A 51 -5.39 9.38 3.02
C PHE A 51 -6.25 9.95 4.14
N LEU A 52 -6.50 9.14 5.15
CA LEU A 52 -7.15 9.62 6.36
C LEU A 52 -6.30 10.74 6.92
N ASP A 53 -6.93 11.90 7.14
CA ASP A 53 -6.39 12.87 8.07
C ASP A 53 -5.02 13.49 7.63
N GLU A 54 -4.71 13.40 6.33
CA GLU A 54 -3.44 13.77 5.67
C GLU A 54 -2.99 15.23 5.88
N ASP A 55 -3.94 16.16 6.05
CA ASP A 55 -3.65 17.58 6.28
C ASP A 55 -2.90 17.85 7.59
N ASP A 56 -2.89 16.91 8.53
CA ASP A 56 -2.21 17.06 9.83
C ASP A 56 -0.74 16.60 9.79
N GLY A 57 -0.23 16.20 8.62
CA GLY A 57 1.18 15.90 8.38
C GLY A 57 1.52 14.40 8.39
N PRO A 58 2.82 14.06 8.44
CA PRO A 58 3.28 12.68 8.44
C PRO A 58 2.66 11.84 9.55
N ASP A 59 2.57 10.53 9.33
CA ASP A 59 1.92 9.54 10.21
C ASP A 59 0.42 9.77 10.49
N ALA A 60 -0.20 10.84 9.99
CA ALA A 60 -1.58 11.19 10.34
C ALA A 60 -2.61 10.12 9.96
N ALA A 61 -2.36 9.39 8.87
CA ALA A 61 -3.27 8.36 8.36
C ALA A 61 -3.11 7.00 9.05
N GLN A 62 -2.12 6.85 9.93
CA GLN A 62 -1.80 5.62 10.66
C GLN A 62 -2.80 5.40 11.80
N ALA A 63 -4.10 5.31 11.52
CA ALA A 63 -5.15 5.25 12.54
C ALA A 63 -5.93 3.93 12.53
N GLY A 64 -5.62 3.00 11.61
CA GLY A 64 -6.33 1.73 11.48
C GLY A 64 -6.32 0.89 12.76
N LEU A 65 -7.35 0.11 12.99
CA LEU A 65 -7.41 -0.86 14.09
C LEU A 65 -7.08 -2.26 13.59
N ASP A 66 -6.47 -3.08 14.46
CA ASP A 66 -6.23 -4.48 14.14
C ASP A 66 -7.54 -5.22 13.91
N ASP A 67 -7.65 -5.87 12.75
CA ASP A 67 -8.87 -6.53 12.30
C ASP A 67 -8.59 -7.54 11.16
N SER A 68 -9.60 -8.34 10.81
CA SER A 68 -9.65 -9.10 9.57
C SER A 68 -10.71 -8.48 8.66
N VAL A 69 -10.30 -8.04 7.47
CA VAL A 69 -11.20 -7.38 6.52
C VAL A 69 -11.48 -8.31 5.34
N THR A 70 -12.74 -8.66 5.13
CA THR A 70 -13.18 -9.31 3.88
C THR A 70 -13.32 -8.23 2.81
N ALA A 71 -12.29 -8.11 1.96
CA ALA A 71 -12.23 -7.13 0.90
C ALA A 71 -12.92 -7.64 -0.37
N VAL A 72 -13.68 -6.78 -1.04
CA VAL A 72 -14.27 -7.02 -2.36
C VAL A 72 -13.23 -6.75 -3.43
N ILE A 73 -13.09 -7.71 -4.36
CA ILE A 73 -12.21 -7.59 -5.51
C ILE A 73 -12.93 -6.78 -6.59
N THR A 74 -12.33 -5.66 -6.99
CA THR A 74 -12.84 -4.79 -8.06
C THR A 74 -12.11 -5.00 -9.38
N ASP A 75 -10.93 -5.64 -9.35
CA ASP A 75 -10.14 -6.00 -10.52
C ASP A 75 -10.57 -7.37 -11.10
N PRO A 76 -11.08 -7.43 -12.36
CA PRO A 76 -11.52 -8.68 -12.96
C PRO A 76 -10.42 -9.73 -13.14
N ALA A 77 -9.18 -9.32 -13.43
CA ALA A 77 -8.06 -10.24 -13.58
C ALA A 77 -7.68 -10.86 -12.22
N LEU A 78 -7.70 -10.05 -11.16
CA LEU A 78 -7.46 -10.52 -9.81
C LEU A 78 -8.55 -11.49 -9.36
N SER A 79 -9.82 -11.17 -9.63
CA SER A 79 -10.95 -12.05 -9.29
C SER A 79 -10.83 -13.40 -10.01
N ALA A 80 -10.45 -13.39 -11.29
CA ALA A 80 -10.22 -14.59 -12.06
C ALA A 80 -9.06 -15.44 -11.51
N ASN A 81 -7.93 -14.80 -11.16
CA ASN A 81 -6.76 -15.50 -10.62
C ASN A 81 -6.99 -16.03 -9.20
N ALA A 82 -7.74 -15.31 -8.38
CA ALA A 82 -8.14 -15.74 -7.04
C ALA A 82 -9.25 -16.80 -7.05
N ASN A 83 -9.96 -16.94 -8.19
CA ASN A 83 -11.17 -17.74 -8.30
C ASN A 83 -12.18 -17.39 -7.18
N SER A 84 -12.33 -16.09 -6.93
CA SER A 84 -13.14 -15.51 -5.86
C SER A 84 -13.54 -14.07 -6.22
N GLU A 85 -14.58 -13.55 -5.60
CA GLU A 85 -14.97 -12.13 -5.65
C GLU A 85 -14.50 -11.35 -4.42
N VAL A 86 -13.95 -12.06 -3.42
CA VAL A 86 -13.47 -11.48 -2.15
C VAL A 86 -12.13 -12.08 -1.74
N LEU A 87 -11.36 -11.34 -0.95
CA LEU A 87 -10.16 -11.80 -0.25
C LEU A 87 -10.24 -11.41 1.22
N ASP A 88 -9.85 -12.32 2.11
CA ASP A 88 -9.70 -12.01 3.53
C ASP A 88 -8.29 -11.46 3.79
N LEU A 89 -8.23 -10.19 4.18
CA LEU A 89 -7.00 -9.46 4.49
C LEU A 89 -6.77 -9.41 6.00
N GLN A 90 -5.53 -9.58 6.43
CA GLN A 90 -5.12 -9.52 7.83
C GLN A 90 -4.47 -8.19 8.17
N PHE A 91 -4.96 -7.53 9.21
CA PHE A 91 -4.37 -6.34 9.81
C PHE A 91 -3.92 -6.66 11.24
N ASP A 92 -2.85 -7.45 11.37
CA ASP A 92 -2.38 -7.97 12.67
C ASP A 92 -1.78 -6.91 13.60
N TYR A 93 -1.55 -5.70 13.09
CA TYR A 93 -1.00 -4.57 13.84
C TYR A 93 -1.90 -3.36 13.64
N SER A 94 -2.36 -2.77 14.75
CA SER A 94 -3.04 -1.47 14.71
C SER A 94 -2.10 -0.36 14.26
N HIS A 95 -2.69 0.78 13.91
CA HIS A 95 -2.07 1.96 13.34
C HIS A 95 -1.60 1.78 11.90
N TRP A 96 -2.21 0.85 11.17
CA TRP A 96 -2.00 0.76 9.73
C TRP A 96 -2.63 1.96 9.00
N THR A 97 -2.16 2.21 7.79
CA THR A 97 -2.52 3.41 7.00
C THR A 97 -3.89 3.29 6.33
N VAL A 98 -4.77 4.23 6.64
CA VAL A 98 -6.14 4.27 6.09
C VAL A 98 -6.21 5.15 4.84
N MET A 99 -6.60 4.57 3.70
CA MET A 99 -7.01 5.32 2.50
C MET A 99 -8.51 5.65 2.58
N LYS A 100 -8.91 6.88 2.25
CA LYS A 100 -10.32 7.29 2.23
C LYS A 100 -10.91 7.26 0.84
N ALA A 101 -10.15 7.74 -0.14
CA ALA A 101 -10.58 7.86 -1.51
C ALA A 101 -9.38 7.93 -2.45
N VAL A 102 -9.64 7.85 -3.75
CA VAL A 102 -8.63 8.02 -4.78
C VAL A 102 -9.14 8.91 -5.91
N SER A 103 -8.23 9.49 -6.68
CA SER A 103 -8.55 10.21 -7.91
C SER A 103 -9.06 9.28 -9.01
N SER A 104 -9.66 9.86 -10.06
CA SER A 104 -10.28 9.09 -11.14
C SER A 104 -9.32 8.30 -12.04
N ASP A 105 -8.03 8.59 -11.98
CA ASP A 105 -6.98 7.91 -12.74
C ASP A 105 -6.23 6.85 -11.94
N VAL A 106 -6.70 6.56 -10.72
CA VAL A 106 -6.21 5.46 -9.89
C VAL A 106 -7.12 4.24 -10.08
N ASN A 107 -6.51 3.09 -10.33
CA ASN A 107 -7.20 1.81 -10.36
C ASN A 107 -7.32 1.28 -8.93
N VAL A 108 -8.54 0.98 -8.50
CA VAL A 108 -8.79 0.27 -7.26
C VAL A 108 -8.87 -1.22 -7.57
N HIS A 109 -8.16 -2.03 -6.80
CA HIS A 109 -8.14 -3.49 -6.94
C HIS A 109 -8.92 -4.18 -5.83
N LEU A 110 -8.86 -3.63 -4.61
CA LEU A 110 -9.57 -4.10 -3.43
C LEU A 110 -10.24 -2.93 -2.72
N VAL A 111 -11.49 -3.13 -2.30
CA VAL A 111 -12.19 -2.25 -1.37
C VAL A 111 -12.68 -3.02 -0.16
N GLY A 112 -12.87 -2.36 0.96
CA GLY A 112 -13.49 -2.99 2.12
C GLY A 112 -13.88 -1.98 3.18
N ASP A 113 -14.63 -2.48 4.15
CA ASP A 113 -14.98 -1.71 5.34
C ASP A 113 -13.84 -1.77 6.34
N VAL A 114 -13.50 -0.63 6.92
CA VAL A 114 -12.37 -0.52 7.85
C VAL A 114 -12.74 0.21 9.10
N THR A 115 -12.18 -0.22 10.22
CA THR A 115 -12.29 0.47 11.50
C THR A 115 -10.99 1.21 11.81
N TYR A 116 -11.13 2.41 12.36
CA TYR A 116 -9.99 3.27 12.69
C TYR A 116 -10.24 4.04 13.99
N ARG A 117 -9.17 4.50 14.63
CA ARG A 117 -9.20 5.28 15.86
C ARG A 117 -9.47 6.75 15.53
N ASP A 118 -10.54 7.30 16.10
CA ASP A 118 -10.78 8.74 16.04
C ASP A 118 -9.71 9.51 16.84
N ARG A 119 -9.15 10.57 16.25
CA ARG A 119 -8.21 11.48 16.91
C ARG A 119 -8.78 12.16 18.15
N SER A 120 -10.10 12.35 18.21
CA SER A 120 -10.75 12.93 19.39
C SER A 120 -10.74 12.00 20.60
N GLY A 121 -10.32 10.74 20.42
CA GLY A 121 -10.29 9.70 21.46
C GLY A 121 -11.67 9.15 21.80
N GLN A 122 -12.71 9.48 21.04
CA GLN A 122 -14.10 9.09 21.30
C GLN A 122 -14.45 7.65 20.88
N GLY A 123 -13.48 6.88 20.38
CA GLY A 123 -13.65 5.46 20.08
C GLY A 123 -13.25 5.10 18.65
N ALA A 124 -13.69 3.92 18.22
CA ALA A 124 -13.52 3.46 16.85
C ALA A 124 -14.58 4.07 15.94
N GLN A 125 -14.18 4.47 14.74
CA GLN A 125 -15.04 4.88 13.64
C GLN A 125 -14.92 3.86 12.50
N THR A 126 -15.89 3.85 11.60
CA THR A 126 -15.91 2.96 10.44
C THR A 126 -16.01 3.76 9.17
N LEU A 127 -15.15 3.45 8.20
CA LEU A 127 -15.34 3.84 6.80
C LEU A 127 -15.81 2.62 6.02
N GLN A 128 -16.70 2.85 5.05
CA GLN A 128 -17.32 1.80 4.26
C GLN A 128 -16.77 1.86 2.84
N GLU A 129 -16.54 0.69 2.24
CA GLU A 129 -16.14 0.53 0.83
C GLU A 129 -14.93 1.39 0.42
N VAL A 130 -13.94 1.53 1.31
CA VAL A 130 -12.75 2.33 1.02
C VAL A 130 -11.67 1.52 0.30
N PRO A 131 -10.77 2.17 -0.46
CA PRO A 131 -9.67 1.48 -1.14
C PRO A 131 -8.72 0.80 -0.14
N LEU A 132 -8.29 -0.42 -0.46
CA LEU A 132 -7.31 -1.19 0.34
C LEU A 132 -6.07 -1.58 -0.46
N LEU A 133 -6.20 -1.64 -1.78
CA LEU A 133 -5.12 -1.90 -2.73
C LEU A 133 -5.42 -1.13 -4.01
N VAL A 134 -4.48 -0.28 -4.42
CA VAL A 134 -4.64 0.59 -5.58
C VAL A 134 -3.38 0.61 -6.43
N SER A 135 -3.51 1.03 -7.68
CA SER A 135 -2.36 1.34 -8.52
C SER A 135 -2.64 2.50 -9.46
N PHE A 136 -1.60 3.23 -9.84
CA PHE A 136 -1.70 4.31 -10.81
C PHE A 136 -0.41 4.47 -11.61
N PRO A 137 -0.50 4.97 -12.85
CA PRO A 137 0.68 5.29 -13.64
C PRO A 137 1.45 6.48 -13.02
N ALA A 138 2.77 6.39 -13.01
CA ALA A 138 3.66 7.48 -12.60
C ALA A 138 4.79 7.59 -13.62
N GLU A 139 4.84 8.69 -14.35
CA GLU A 139 5.76 8.88 -15.48
C GLU A 139 5.66 7.73 -16.50
N GLN A 140 6.72 6.94 -16.67
CA GLN A 140 6.77 5.75 -17.53
C GLN A 140 6.57 4.44 -16.75
N GLY A 141 6.43 4.54 -15.43
CA GLY A 141 6.29 3.42 -14.51
C GLY A 141 4.91 3.35 -13.87
N ARG A 142 4.85 2.68 -12.72
CA ARG A 142 3.61 2.44 -11.98
C ARG A 142 3.87 2.41 -10.48
N VAL A 143 2.91 2.91 -9.71
CA VAL A 143 2.88 2.79 -8.25
C VAL A 143 1.75 1.86 -7.86
N ILE A 144 2.02 0.94 -6.93
CA ILE A 144 1.05 0.04 -6.29
C ILE A 144 1.11 0.33 -4.79
N VAL A 145 -0.05 0.57 -4.18
CA VAL A 145 -0.15 0.94 -2.76
C VAL A 145 -1.16 0.03 -2.07
N SER A 146 -0.76 -0.61 -0.98
CA SER A 146 -1.65 -1.38 -0.11
C SER A 146 -1.78 -0.73 1.27
N SER A 147 -2.98 -0.73 1.85
CA SER A 147 -3.17 -0.35 3.26
C SER A 147 -2.63 -1.38 4.24
N PHE A 148 -2.54 -2.64 3.81
CA PHE A 148 -2.04 -3.75 4.62
C PHE A 148 -0.55 -4.00 4.37
N ALA A 149 0.14 -4.50 5.40
CA ALA A 149 1.49 -4.99 5.28
C ALA A 149 1.51 -6.37 4.58
N TRP A 150 2.32 -6.51 3.51
CA TRP A 150 2.45 -7.75 2.74
C TRP A 150 2.87 -8.96 3.61
N LYS A 151 3.73 -8.72 4.60
CA LYS A 151 4.21 -9.75 5.53
C LYS A 151 3.13 -10.33 6.46
N ALA A 152 2.02 -9.60 6.65
CA ALA A 152 0.92 -10.04 7.50
C ALA A 152 -0.07 -10.94 6.74
N GLN A 153 -0.02 -10.95 5.40
CA GLN A 153 -0.98 -11.70 4.61
C GLN A 153 -0.61 -13.18 4.53
N ASN A 154 -1.64 -14.01 4.33
CA ASN A 154 -1.43 -15.41 3.95
C ASN A 154 -0.61 -15.47 2.65
N PRO A 155 0.41 -16.34 2.54
CA PRO A 155 1.22 -16.46 1.33
C PRO A 155 0.41 -16.60 0.04
N GLY A 156 -0.69 -17.38 0.04
CA GLY A 156 -1.53 -17.54 -1.14
C GLY A 156 -2.24 -16.24 -1.58
N VAL A 157 -2.59 -15.38 -0.62
CA VAL A 157 -3.16 -14.05 -0.90
C VAL A 157 -2.06 -13.14 -1.49
N THR A 158 -0.87 -13.12 -0.90
CA THR A 158 0.26 -12.34 -1.43
C THR A 158 0.63 -12.78 -2.85
N ASP A 159 0.74 -14.09 -3.08
CA ASP A 159 1.11 -14.66 -4.37
C ASP A 159 0.11 -14.26 -5.45
N VAL A 160 -1.20 -14.41 -5.20
CA VAL A 160 -2.22 -14.06 -6.20
C VAL A 160 -2.25 -12.57 -6.50
N LEU A 161 -2.06 -11.72 -5.48
CA LEU A 161 -2.04 -10.27 -5.65
C LEU A 161 -0.82 -9.84 -6.48
N LEU A 162 0.38 -10.24 -6.08
CA LEU A 162 1.61 -9.85 -6.78
C LEU A 162 1.70 -10.45 -8.17
N ALA A 163 1.33 -11.72 -8.35
CA ALA A 163 1.33 -12.35 -9.68
C ALA A 163 0.36 -11.66 -10.63
N THR A 164 -0.81 -11.24 -10.15
CA THR A 164 -1.77 -10.49 -10.97
C THR A 164 -1.26 -9.10 -11.29
N LEU A 165 -0.87 -8.34 -10.27
CA LEU A 165 -0.47 -6.95 -10.44
C LEU A 165 0.79 -6.81 -11.29
N LEU A 166 1.73 -7.75 -11.17
CA LEU A 166 3.01 -7.73 -11.86
C LEU A 166 3.03 -8.62 -13.12
N ALA A 167 1.89 -9.14 -13.58
CA ALA A 167 1.81 -10.07 -14.71
C ALA A 167 2.46 -9.56 -16.01
N GLU A 168 2.43 -8.24 -16.22
CA GLU A 168 3.02 -7.59 -17.40
C GLU A 168 4.55 -7.42 -17.29
N MET A 169 5.10 -7.56 -16.08
CA MET A 169 6.53 -7.53 -15.86
C MET A 169 7.13 -8.87 -16.26
N GLN A 170 8.21 -8.84 -17.05
CA GLN A 170 9.05 -10.00 -17.27
C GLN A 170 9.87 -10.27 -16.00
N VAL A 171 9.22 -10.80 -14.96
CA VAL A 171 9.89 -11.15 -13.71
C VAL A 171 10.73 -12.40 -13.96
N GLU A 172 12.06 -12.21 -14.01
CA GLU A 172 13.00 -13.32 -14.03
C GLU A 172 13.18 -13.82 -12.58
N VAL A 173 12.76 -15.06 -12.31
CA VAL A 173 13.05 -15.71 -11.03
C VAL A 173 14.49 -16.22 -11.09
N VAL A 174 15.42 -15.42 -10.57
CA VAL A 174 16.80 -15.87 -10.35
C VAL A 174 16.83 -16.68 -9.07
N ALA A 175 17.22 -17.95 -9.15
CA ALA A 175 17.40 -18.78 -7.97
C ALA A 175 18.42 -18.13 -7.01
N ASP A 176 18.09 -18.16 -5.72
CA ASP A 176 18.82 -17.55 -4.62
C ASP A 176 20.35 -17.76 -4.72
N GLN A 177 21.12 -16.67 -4.69
CA GLN A 177 22.58 -16.70 -4.71
C GLN A 177 23.22 -16.99 -3.34
N THR A 178 22.44 -17.35 -2.30
CA THR A 178 22.99 -17.63 -0.95
C THR A 178 23.46 -19.06 -0.72
N ALA A 179 23.58 -19.90 -1.75
CA ALA A 179 24.16 -21.23 -1.63
C ALA A 179 25.63 -21.29 -2.11
N GLU A 180 26.51 -20.43 -1.60
CA GLU A 180 27.97 -20.64 -1.71
C GLU A 180 28.77 -19.85 -0.66
N GLU A 181 28.55 -20.12 0.63
CA GLU A 181 29.64 -20.02 1.60
C GLU A 181 29.95 -21.43 2.11
N THR A 182 30.84 -22.10 1.37
CA THR A 182 31.53 -23.30 1.85
C THR A 182 33.00 -22.97 2.00
N GLU A 183 33.49 -22.89 3.24
CA GLU A 183 34.72 -23.57 3.66
C GLU A 183 34.69 -23.89 5.16
#